data_AF-A0A534XYD5-F1
#
_entry.id   AF-A0A534XYD5-F1
#
_cell.length_a   1.000
_cell.length_b   1.000
_cell.length_c   1.000
_cell.angle_alpha   90.00
_cell.angle_beta   90.00
_cell.angle_gamma   90.00
#
_symmetry.space_group_name_H-M   'P 1'
#
loop_
_entity.id
_entity.type
_entity.pdbx_description
1 polymer ?
#
loop_
_entity_poly.entity_id
_entity_poly.type
_entity_poly.pdbx_seq_one_letter_code
_entity_poly.pdbx_strand_id
1 'polypeptide(L)'
;MLNGFAAYSGVTLKATYATDTTTPLGNNVPVTNISGASGSQQFWKLTVPSGQTQVVFNISGGTGDADLYVRRGARPTTATFDCRPFINGNNETCTFTNPVAGDYFVMLRGFAAFSGVTLVGHFP
;
A
#
# COMPACT_ATOMS: atom_id res chain seq x y z
N MET A 1 21.36 -11.45 7.49
CA MET A 1 22.65 -12.17 7.59
C MET A 1 22.36 -13.64 7.33
N LEU A 2 22.98 -14.24 6.32
CA LEU A 2 22.82 -15.66 6.01
C LEU A 2 24.12 -16.36 6.44
N ASN A 3 24.04 -17.21 7.46
CA ASN A 3 25.19 -17.95 7.99
C ASN A 3 25.23 -19.33 7.32
N GLY A 4 26.17 -19.54 6.39
CA GLY A 4 26.37 -20.82 5.71
C GLY A 4 27.38 -21.70 6.44
N PHE A 5 26.93 -22.87 6.94
CA PHE A 5 27.79 -23.98 7.31
C PHE A 5 27.88 -24.91 6.08
N ALA A 6 29.10 -25.14 5.57
CA ALA A 6 29.49 -25.89 4.35
C ALA A 6 29.50 -25.08 3.04
N ALA A 7 30.62 -25.18 2.32
CA ALA A 7 30.86 -24.51 1.04
C ALA A 7 29.96 -25.11 -0.06
N TYR A 8 29.00 -24.33 -0.55
CA TYR A 8 28.22 -24.66 -1.74
C TYR A 8 28.80 -23.92 -2.96
N SER A 9 29.05 -24.65 -4.05
CA SER A 9 29.44 -24.08 -5.36
C SER A 9 28.27 -24.21 -6.33
N GLY A 10 27.97 -23.17 -7.11
CA GLY A 10 26.88 -23.17 -8.10
C GLY A 10 25.57 -22.50 -7.67
N VAL A 11 25.54 -21.78 -6.54
CA VAL A 11 24.34 -21.01 -6.16
C VAL A 11 24.42 -19.60 -6.73
N THR A 12 23.54 -19.29 -7.68
CA THR A 12 23.25 -17.92 -8.11
C THR A 12 22.12 -17.35 -7.26
N LEU A 13 22.48 -16.40 -6.39
CA LEU A 13 21.50 -15.60 -5.66
C LEU A 13 20.98 -14.52 -6.61
N LYS A 14 19.82 -14.75 -7.24
CA LYS A 14 19.15 -13.71 -8.04
C LYS A 14 18.47 -12.71 -7.09
N ALA A 15 19.25 -11.78 -6.57
CA ALA A 15 18.70 -10.63 -5.87
C ALA A 15 18.23 -9.60 -6.91
N THR A 16 16.92 -9.52 -7.14
CA THR A 16 16.35 -8.41 -7.90
C THR A 16 16.22 -7.23 -6.94
N TYR A 17 17.07 -6.20 -7.08
CA TYR A 17 16.84 -4.92 -6.42
C TYR A 17 15.75 -4.19 -7.20
N ALA A 18 14.48 -4.49 -6.89
CA ALA A 18 13.39 -3.61 -7.31
C ALA A 18 13.58 -2.31 -6.52
N THR A 19 13.80 -1.20 -7.23
CA THR A 19 13.78 0.11 -6.60
C THR A 19 12.48 0.23 -5.80
N ASP A 20 12.61 0.64 -4.54
CA ASP A 20 11.49 0.74 -3.62
C ASP A 20 10.61 1.92 -4.03
N THR A 21 9.76 1.75 -5.06
CA THR A 21 8.94 2.85 -5.63
C THR A 21 7.69 3.11 -4.77
N THR A 22 7.90 3.41 -3.48
CA THR A 22 6.83 3.90 -2.60
C THR A 22 6.67 5.39 -2.80
N THR A 23 5.53 5.79 -3.36
CA THR A 23 5.21 7.20 -3.60
C THR A 23 4.72 7.87 -2.30
N PRO A 24 5.26 9.02 -1.89
CA PRO A 24 4.76 9.72 -0.71
C PRO A 24 3.34 10.28 -0.97
N LEU A 25 2.49 10.23 0.05
CA LEU A 25 1.19 10.90 0.10
C LEU A 25 1.32 12.17 0.93
N GLY A 26 0.69 13.25 0.45
CA GLY A 26 0.42 14.43 1.27
C GLY A 26 -0.86 14.22 2.08
N ASN A 27 -0.92 14.78 3.28
CA ASN A 27 -2.14 14.78 4.07
C ASN A 27 -3.25 15.49 3.29
N ASN A 28 -4.38 14.79 3.06
CA ASN A 28 -5.53 15.30 2.33
C ASN A 28 -5.21 15.74 0.88
N VAL A 29 -4.15 15.19 0.27
CA VAL A 29 -3.79 15.44 -1.12
C VAL A 29 -4.17 14.22 -1.96
N PRO A 30 -5.14 14.34 -2.89
CA PRO A 30 -5.54 13.23 -3.74
C PRO A 30 -4.45 12.88 -4.77
N VAL A 31 -4.19 11.59 -4.91
CA VAL A 31 -3.46 11.02 -6.05
C VAL A 31 -4.49 10.48 -7.03
N THR A 32 -4.62 11.10 -8.19
CA THR A 32 -5.64 10.79 -9.20
C THR A 32 -5.06 9.97 -10.35
N ASN A 33 -5.94 9.50 -11.23
CA ASN A 33 -5.59 8.80 -12.48
C ASN A 33 -4.71 7.55 -12.26
N ILE A 34 -4.86 6.88 -11.12
CA ILE A 34 -4.14 5.65 -10.83
C ILE A 34 -4.73 4.54 -11.70
N SER A 35 -3.84 3.81 -12.38
CA SER A 35 -4.20 2.69 -13.25
C SER A 35 -3.21 1.55 -13.07
N GLY A 36 -3.66 0.33 -13.34
CA GLY A 36 -2.84 -0.86 -13.18
C GLY A 36 -3.46 -2.08 -13.86
N ALA A 37 -2.61 -3.03 -14.25
CA ALA A 37 -3.05 -4.33 -14.76
C ALA A 37 -3.53 -5.24 -13.62
N SER A 38 -4.25 -6.32 -13.95
CA SER A 38 -4.57 -7.37 -12.97
C SER A 38 -3.28 -7.93 -12.37
N GLY A 39 -3.27 -8.09 -11.04
CA GLY A 39 -2.11 -8.52 -10.26
C GLY A 39 -1.04 -7.45 -10.03
N SER A 40 -1.12 -6.28 -10.69
CA SER A 40 -0.17 -5.19 -10.45
C SER A 40 -0.32 -4.63 -9.04
N GLN A 41 0.79 -4.21 -8.45
CA GLN A 41 0.87 -3.63 -7.12
C GLN A 41 1.58 -2.29 -7.19
N GLN A 42 0.98 -1.28 -6.58
CA GLN A 42 1.56 0.06 -6.45
C GLN A 42 1.51 0.46 -4.98
N PHE A 43 2.54 1.16 -4.52
CA PHE A 43 2.74 1.46 -3.11
C PHE A 43 2.82 2.94 -2.84
N TRP A 44 2.20 3.36 -1.75
CA TRP A 44 2.24 4.73 -1.24
C TRP A 44 2.57 4.77 0.25
N LYS A 45 2.98 5.93 0.75
CA LYS A 45 3.28 6.15 2.16
C LYS A 45 2.78 7.49 2.66
N LEU A 46 2.03 7.48 3.76
CA LEU A 46 1.66 8.67 4.51
C LEU A 46 2.35 8.64 5.87
N THR A 47 3.09 9.69 6.20
CA THR A 47 3.67 9.86 7.53
C THR A 47 2.64 10.56 8.43
N VAL A 48 2.18 9.85 9.47
CA VAL A 48 1.17 10.34 10.41
C VAL A 48 1.86 10.84 11.68
N PRO A 49 1.67 12.11 12.08
CA PRO A 49 2.25 12.66 13.29
C PRO A 49 1.56 12.11 14.56
N SER A 50 2.18 12.32 15.72
CA SER A 50 1.57 11.99 17.02
C SER A 50 0.39 12.90 17.35
N GLY A 51 -0.56 12.41 18.16
CA GLY A 51 -1.71 13.19 18.62
C GLY A 51 -2.89 13.19 17.64
N GLN A 52 -2.80 12.38 16.58
CA GLN A 52 -3.89 12.22 15.62
C GLN A 52 -5.01 11.36 16.21
N THR A 53 -6.25 11.82 16.07
CA THR A 53 -7.43 11.10 16.54
C THR A 53 -7.89 10.05 15.54
N GLN A 54 -7.54 10.24 14.27
CA GLN A 54 -7.90 9.35 13.18
C GLN A 54 -6.94 9.52 12.00
N VAL A 55 -6.71 8.44 11.26
CA VAL A 55 -6.21 8.51 9.88
C VAL A 55 -7.11 7.64 8.99
N VAL A 56 -7.44 8.16 7.82
CA VAL A 56 -8.33 7.53 6.85
C VAL A 56 -7.61 7.45 5.52
N PHE A 57 -7.66 6.27 4.91
CA PHE A 57 -7.24 6.02 3.54
C PHE A 57 -8.44 5.57 2.75
N ASN A 58 -8.75 6.22 1.65
CA ASN A 58 -9.85 5.83 0.80
C ASN A 58 -9.45 5.87 -0.67
N ILE A 59 -9.98 4.91 -1.42
CA ILE A 59 -9.99 4.95 -2.88
C ILE A 59 -11.40 5.21 -3.39
N SER A 60 -11.49 5.91 -4.52
CA SER A 60 -12.76 6.16 -5.20
C SER A 60 -12.61 6.36 -6.71
N GLY A 61 -13.73 6.24 -7.41
CA GLY A 61 -13.84 6.52 -8.84
C GLY A 61 -13.25 5.45 -9.75
N GLY A 62 -12.99 5.82 -11.01
CA GLY A 62 -12.38 4.93 -12.00
C GLY A 62 -13.25 3.75 -12.45
N THR A 63 -12.62 2.79 -13.12
CA THR A 63 -13.21 1.54 -13.60
C THR A 63 -12.34 0.35 -13.17
N GLY A 64 -12.87 -0.87 -13.28
CA GLY A 64 -12.16 -2.09 -12.89
C GLY A 64 -12.33 -2.40 -11.41
N ASP A 65 -11.32 -3.07 -10.83
CA ASP A 65 -11.36 -3.56 -9.46
C ASP A 65 -9.97 -3.44 -8.80
N ALA A 66 -9.80 -2.36 -8.04
CA ALA A 66 -8.62 -2.08 -7.23
C ALA A 66 -8.90 -2.36 -5.75
N ASP A 67 -8.11 -3.26 -5.17
CA ASP A 67 -8.11 -3.55 -3.74
C ASP A 67 -7.14 -2.62 -2.98
N LEU A 68 -7.61 -2.06 -1.87
CA LEU A 68 -6.89 -1.26 -0.89
C LEU A 68 -6.36 -2.13 0.25
N TYR A 69 -5.06 -2.05 0.49
CA TYR A 69 -4.40 -2.63 1.65
C TYR A 69 -3.62 -1.53 2.37
N VAL A 70 -3.74 -1.48 3.69
CA VAL A 70 -2.98 -0.52 4.51
C VAL A 70 -2.27 -1.27 5.63
N ARG A 71 -1.01 -0.89 5.89
CA ARG A 71 -0.22 -1.40 7.01
C ARG A 71 0.72 -0.33 7.55
N ARG A 72 0.85 -0.26 8.87
CA ARG A 72 1.77 0.63 9.57
C ARG A 72 3.17 0.01 9.68
N GLY A 73 4.20 0.84 9.52
CA GLY A 73 5.61 0.51 9.78
C GLY A 73 6.27 -0.37 8.72
N ALA A 74 5.51 -0.99 7.82
CA ALA A 74 6.02 -1.78 6.71
C ALA A 74 5.00 -1.85 5.58
N ARG A 75 5.48 -2.17 4.38
CA ARG A 75 4.60 -2.43 3.23
C ARG A 75 3.61 -3.57 3.54
N PRO A 76 2.32 -3.39 3.21
CA PRO A 76 1.38 -4.51 3.24
C PRO A 76 1.75 -5.53 2.17
N THR A 77 1.35 -6.78 2.41
CA THR A 77 1.34 -7.85 1.41
C THR A 77 -0.09 -8.40 1.33
N THR A 78 -0.36 -9.29 0.38
CA THR A 78 -1.65 -9.98 0.30
C THR A 78 -1.94 -10.89 1.50
N ALA A 79 -0.93 -11.22 2.31
CA ALA A 79 -1.05 -12.03 3.52
C ALA A 79 -0.91 -11.23 4.83
N THR A 80 -0.31 -10.03 4.77
CA THR A 80 -0.01 -9.21 5.95
C THR A 80 -0.45 -7.77 5.73
N PHE A 81 -1.53 -7.38 6.38
CA PHE A 81 -2.13 -6.05 6.30
C PHE A 81 -2.81 -5.73 7.63
N ASP A 82 -2.94 -4.44 7.95
CA ASP A 82 -3.67 -3.99 9.13
C ASP A 82 -5.12 -3.66 8.78
N CYS A 83 -5.37 -3.24 7.54
CA CYS A 83 -6.72 -2.98 7.04
C CYS A 83 -6.86 -3.40 5.58
N ARG A 84 -7.99 -4.08 5.31
CA ARG A 84 -8.56 -4.36 4.00
C ARG A 84 -10.09 -4.48 4.18
N PRO A 85 -10.92 -3.64 3.55
CA PRO A 85 -12.37 -3.63 3.78
C PRO A 85 -13.13 -4.73 3.03
N PHE A 86 -12.51 -5.44 2.08
CA PHE A 86 -13.11 -6.56 1.32
C PHE A 86 -14.38 -6.15 0.56
N ILE A 87 -14.42 -4.95 0.00
CA ILE A 87 -15.56 -4.46 -0.76
C ILE A 87 -15.25 -4.61 -2.24
N ASN A 88 -16.21 -5.11 -3.02
CA ASN A 88 -16.02 -5.19 -4.47
C ASN A 88 -16.01 -3.79 -5.10
N GLY A 89 -15.02 -3.52 -5.96
CA GLY A 89 -14.90 -2.29 -6.72
C GLY A 89 -13.98 -1.24 -6.08
N ASN A 90 -13.93 -0.05 -6.70
CA ASN A 90 -12.91 0.95 -6.39
C ASN A 90 -13.26 1.91 -5.24
N ASN A 91 -14.31 1.64 -4.46
CA ASN A 91 -14.75 2.47 -3.35
C ASN A 91 -14.48 1.75 -2.02
N GLU A 92 -13.23 1.81 -1.59
CA GLU A 92 -12.75 1.16 -0.38
C GLU A 92 -12.17 2.18 0.59
N THR A 93 -12.47 2.01 1.88
CA THR A 93 -12.01 2.90 2.94
C THR A 93 -11.41 2.11 4.10
N CYS A 94 -10.23 2.54 4.54
CA CYS A 94 -9.53 2.06 5.71
C CYS A 94 -9.39 3.19 6.73
N THR A 95 -9.98 3.00 7.90
CA THR A 95 -9.98 3.98 8.98
C THR A 95 -9.27 3.41 10.19
N PHE A 96 -8.30 4.15 10.72
CA PHE A 96 -7.62 3.84 11.96
C PHE A 96 -7.95 4.93 12.99
N THR A 97 -8.56 4.54 14.11
CA THR A 97 -8.85 5.44 15.23
C THR A 97 -7.67 5.45 16.20
N ASN A 98 -7.35 6.63 16.75
CA ASN A 98 -6.17 6.86 17.59
C ASN A 98 -4.88 6.24 17.00
N PRO A 99 -4.52 6.58 15.75
CA PRO A 99 -3.36 5.99 15.10
C PRO A 99 -2.07 6.24 15.88
N VAL A 100 -1.22 5.21 15.93
CA VAL A 100 0.14 5.38 16.42
C VAL A 100 0.92 6.16 15.38
N ALA A 101 1.61 7.22 15.81
CA ALA A 101 2.50 7.99 14.95
C ALA A 101 3.48 7.08 14.18
N GLY A 102 3.74 7.44 12.93
CA GLY A 102 4.69 6.74 12.07
C GLY A 102 4.23 6.65 10.63
N ASP A 103 4.93 5.81 9.88
CA ASP A 103 4.69 5.62 8.45
C ASP A 103 3.58 4.58 8.22
N TYR A 104 2.54 4.98 7.52
CA TYR A 104 1.49 4.11 7.03
C TYR A 104 1.70 3.86 5.54
N PHE A 105 1.86 2.60 5.18
CA PHE A 105 2.04 2.16 3.82
C PHE A 105 0.71 1.69 3.25
N VAL A 106 0.40 2.15 2.05
CA VAL A 106 -0.79 1.78 1.29
C VAL A 106 -0.33 0.98 0.08
N MET A 107 -1.04 -0.08 -0.25
CA MET A 107 -0.90 -0.82 -1.49
C MET A 107 -2.24 -0.83 -2.21
N LEU A 108 -2.22 -0.42 -3.48
CA LEU A 108 -3.31 -0.73 -4.40
C LEU A 108 -2.92 -1.92 -5.25
N ARG A 109 -3.76 -2.94 -5.23
CA ARG A 109 -3.60 -4.14 -6.03
C ARG A 109 -4.77 -4.26 -7.00
N GLY A 110 -4.49 -4.41 -8.29
CA GLY A 110 -5.54 -4.73 -9.24
C GLY A 110 -6.01 -6.16 -9.06
N PHE A 111 -7.22 -6.40 -8.54
CA PHE A 111 -7.87 -7.70 -8.67
C PHE A 111 -8.15 -7.97 -10.15
N ALA A 112 -8.75 -6.98 -10.80
CA ALA A 112 -8.81 -6.83 -12.26
C ALA A 112 -7.94 -5.65 -12.73
N ALA A 113 -7.81 -5.47 -14.05
CA ALA A 113 -7.24 -4.23 -14.56
C ALA A 113 -8.14 -3.05 -14.19
N PHE A 114 -7.54 -1.96 -13.70
CA PHE A 114 -8.26 -0.78 -13.22
C PHE A 114 -7.64 0.50 -13.77
N SER A 115 -8.45 1.56 -13.84
CA SER A 115 -8.02 2.86 -14.36
C SER A 115 -8.82 4.00 -13.77
N GLY A 116 -8.19 5.18 -13.63
CA GLY A 116 -8.86 6.38 -13.16
C GLY A 116 -9.20 6.38 -11.66
N VAL A 117 -8.57 5.51 -10.87
CA VAL A 117 -8.79 5.45 -9.42
C VAL A 117 -8.10 6.63 -8.76
N THR A 118 -8.75 7.19 -7.74
CA THR A 118 -8.20 8.24 -6.88
C THR A 118 -7.93 7.67 -5.50
N LEU A 119 -6.74 7.90 -4.95
CA LEU A 119 -6.36 7.57 -3.58
C LEU A 119 -6.22 8.85 -2.76
N VAL A 120 -6.81 8.87 -1.57
CA VAL A 120 -6.64 9.94 -0.58
C VAL A 120 -6.25 9.32 0.75
N GLY A 121 -5.20 9.85 1.38
CA GLY A 121 -4.87 9.61 2.77
C GLY A 121 -5.00 10.90 3.55
N HIS A 122 -5.77 10.92 4.65
CA HIS A 122 -5.96 12.12 5.43
C HIS A 122 -6.09 11.85 6.93
N PHE A 123 -5.71 12.85 7.72
CA PHE A 123 -5.90 12.94 9.16
C PHE A 123 -6.21 14.41 9.56
N PRO A 124 -6.91 14.65 10.69
CA PRO A 124 -7.26 15.98 11.18
C PRO A 124 -6.10 16.93 11.51
#